data_AF-F6DCW6-F1
#
_entry.id   AF-F6DCW6-F1
#
_cell.length_a   1.000
_cell.length_b   1.000
_cell.length_c   1.000
_cell.angle_alpha   90.00
_cell.angle_beta   90.00
_cell.angle_gamma   90.00
#
_symmetry.space_group_name_H-M   'P 1'
#
loop_
_entity.id
_entity.type
_entity.pdbx_description
1 polymer ?
#
loop_
_entity_poly.entity_id
_entity_poly.type
_entity_poly.pdbx_seq_one_letter_code
_entity_poly.pdbx_strand_id
1 'polypeptide(L)'
;MLVMPGAHHYDSGYHPFVELIRNDSKEKFANFYQQFVPQTLAEMCGVRINPSEQGYHLKPYDEPWFLRESKIPTGENGLSAEHGASFYGPVSEAKLSLEYQRVINTYNSIKKQGYLPHKFGHVDGFFLKRGNEYRFYVNGAKHRAAALTALGWSHIPVTFRDNMTRVVADTDVDSWPYVAAGNISRTLALKVFDAYFDATDPLTRC
;
A
#
# COMPACT_ATOMS: atom_id res chain seq x y z
N MET A 1 13.99 -1.37 -1.04
CA MET A 1 12.91 -0.61 -1.72
C MET A 1 11.63 -0.74 -0.90
N LEU A 2 10.92 0.37 -0.68
CA LEU A 2 9.65 0.41 0.06
C LEU A 2 8.49 0.23 -0.92
N VAL A 3 7.47 -0.51 -0.50
CA VAL A 3 6.23 -0.72 -1.27
C VAL A 3 5.01 -0.48 -0.39
N MET A 4 3.98 0.13 -0.95
CA MET A 4 2.67 0.34 -0.32
C MET A 4 1.71 -0.80 -0.76
N PRO A 5 0.66 -1.11 0.03
CA PRO A 5 -0.45 -1.95 -0.43
C PRO A 5 -0.88 -1.67 -1.88
N GLY A 6 -1.16 -2.72 -2.63
CA GLY A 6 -1.42 -2.67 -4.07
C GLY A 6 -0.18 -2.54 -4.94
N ALA A 7 0.98 -2.92 -4.39
CA ALA A 7 2.24 -2.92 -5.12
C ALA A 7 2.64 -1.56 -5.71
N HIS A 8 2.34 -0.45 -5.01
CA HIS A 8 2.88 0.86 -5.39
C HIS A 8 4.29 1.03 -4.82
N HIS A 9 5.27 1.19 -5.69
CA HIS A 9 6.68 1.39 -5.30
C HIS A 9 6.95 2.86 -4.99
N TYR A 10 7.51 3.17 -3.82
CA TYR A 10 7.73 4.57 -3.41
C TYR A 10 8.72 5.33 -4.29
N ASP A 11 9.73 4.64 -4.81
CA ASP A 11 10.76 5.20 -5.69
C ASP A 11 10.35 5.21 -7.17
N SER A 12 9.12 4.81 -7.49
CA SER A 12 8.59 4.94 -8.83
C SER A 12 8.27 6.39 -9.20
N GLY A 13 8.05 6.62 -10.50
CA GLY A 13 7.51 7.86 -11.03
C GLY A 13 5.99 7.96 -11.02
N TYR A 14 5.26 7.00 -10.43
CA TYR A 14 3.79 7.00 -10.39
C TYR A 14 3.21 6.92 -8.98
N HIS A 15 4.02 6.74 -7.93
CA HIS A 15 3.49 6.59 -6.58
C HIS A 15 2.66 7.82 -6.18
N PRO A 16 1.35 7.67 -5.86
CA PRO A 16 0.41 8.79 -5.84
C PRO A 16 0.79 9.88 -4.84
N PHE A 17 1.29 9.50 -3.65
CA PHE A 17 1.72 10.47 -2.64
C PHE A 17 3.05 11.15 -2.98
N VAL A 18 3.96 10.45 -3.66
CA VAL A 18 5.27 11.01 -4.01
C VAL A 18 5.11 11.95 -5.20
N GLU A 19 4.31 11.55 -6.19
CA GLU A 19 3.94 12.39 -7.32
C GLU A 19 3.18 13.64 -6.90
N LEU A 20 2.27 13.54 -5.93
CA LEU A 20 1.63 14.71 -5.34
C LEU A 20 2.68 15.69 -4.77
N ILE A 21 3.65 15.21 -3.99
CA ILE A 21 4.66 16.09 -3.38
C ILE A 21 5.59 16.70 -4.43
N ARG A 22 6.02 15.93 -5.43
CA ARG A 22 6.98 16.38 -6.45
C ARG A 22 6.38 17.39 -7.41
N ASN A 23 5.10 17.24 -7.75
CA ASN A 23 4.43 18.06 -8.76
C ASN A 23 3.46 19.10 -8.15
N ASP A 24 3.17 19.02 -6.85
CA ASP A 24 2.17 19.85 -6.14
C ASP A 24 0.81 19.91 -6.86
N SER A 25 0.38 18.79 -7.43
CA SER A 25 -0.82 18.71 -8.27
C SER A 25 -1.97 17.98 -7.59
N LYS A 26 -2.88 18.75 -7.00
CA LYS A 26 -4.14 18.22 -6.45
C LYS A 26 -5.00 17.53 -7.52
N GLU A 27 -4.95 18.02 -8.76
CA GLU A 27 -5.67 17.44 -9.90
C GLU A 27 -5.16 16.03 -10.23
N LYS A 28 -3.85 15.84 -10.42
CA LYS A 28 -3.28 14.50 -10.65
C LYS A 28 -3.60 13.55 -9.49
N PHE A 29 -3.53 14.07 -8.27
CA PHE A 29 -3.89 13.29 -7.08
C PHE A 29 -5.37 12.88 -7.07
N ALA A 30 -6.28 13.78 -7.45
CA ALA A 30 -7.69 13.45 -7.62
C ALA A 30 -7.92 12.41 -8.73
N ASN A 31 -7.24 12.56 -9.87
CA ASN A 31 -7.32 11.63 -10.99
C ASN A 31 -6.91 10.21 -10.58
N PHE A 32 -5.89 10.07 -9.73
CA PHE A 32 -5.52 8.76 -9.18
C PHE A 32 -6.70 8.08 -8.48
N TYR A 33 -7.41 8.76 -7.57
CA TYR A 33 -8.57 8.17 -6.88
C TYR A 33 -9.79 7.97 -7.80
N GLN A 34 -9.87 8.66 -8.93
CA GLN A 34 -10.94 8.44 -9.91
C GLN A 34 -10.67 7.24 -10.81
N GLN A 35 -9.39 6.97 -11.11
CA GLN A 35 -8.99 5.91 -12.05
C GLN A 35 -8.64 4.60 -11.35
N PHE A 36 -7.98 4.66 -10.20
CA PHE A 36 -7.56 3.47 -9.46
C PHE A 36 -8.66 3.04 -8.48
N VAL A 37 -9.66 2.32 -9.00
CA VAL A 37 -10.87 1.92 -8.27
C VAL A 37 -11.01 0.38 -8.22
N PRO A 38 -10.01 -0.34 -7.66
CA PRO A 38 -10.03 -1.80 -7.66
C PRO A 38 -11.20 -2.34 -6.82
N GLN A 39 -11.89 -3.33 -7.37
CA GLN A 39 -12.96 -4.09 -6.74
C GLN A 39 -12.47 -5.39 -6.12
N THR A 40 -11.34 -5.90 -6.61
CA THR A 40 -10.72 -7.16 -6.17
C THR A 40 -9.26 -6.98 -5.75
N LEU A 41 -8.74 -7.92 -4.97
CA LEU A 41 -7.30 -8.00 -4.64
C LEU A 41 -6.43 -8.06 -5.90
N ALA A 42 -6.89 -8.77 -6.92
CA ALA A 42 -6.17 -8.94 -8.17
C ALA A 42 -6.06 -7.60 -8.92
N GLU A 43 -7.18 -6.87 -9.05
CA GLU A 43 -7.19 -5.51 -9.62
C GLU A 43 -6.31 -4.54 -8.82
N MET A 44 -6.35 -4.63 -7.48
CA MET A 44 -5.51 -3.82 -6.59
C MET A 44 -4.02 -4.00 -6.88
N CYS A 45 -3.59 -5.16 -7.38
CA CYS A 45 -2.19 -5.46 -7.66
C CYS A 45 -1.86 -5.44 -9.16
N GLY A 46 -2.81 -5.09 -10.03
CA GLY A 46 -2.67 -5.15 -11.49
C GLY A 46 -2.43 -6.58 -11.99
N VAL A 47 -3.20 -7.53 -11.46
CA VAL A 47 -3.11 -8.96 -11.80
C VAL A 47 -4.38 -9.40 -12.52
N ARG A 48 -4.25 -9.97 -13.72
CA ARG A 48 -5.38 -10.60 -14.42
C ARG A 48 -5.88 -11.83 -13.70
N ILE A 49 -7.20 -11.92 -13.62
CA ILE A 49 -7.91 -13.06 -13.05
C ILE A 49 -9.24 -13.27 -13.75
N ASN A 50 -9.65 -14.53 -13.94
CA ASN A 50 -10.98 -14.85 -14.43
C ASN A 50 -11.99 -14.98 -13.27
N PRO A 51 -13.28 -14.62 -13.47
CA PRO A 51 -14.32 -14.76 -12.44
C PRO A 51 -14.50 -16.15 -11.84
N SER A 52 -14.09 -17.20 -12.57
CA SER A 52 -14.14 -18.60 -12.10
C SER A 52 -12.94 -19.02 -11.26
N GLU A 53 -11.87 -18.22 -11.19
CA GLU A 53 -10.67 -18.57 -10.44
C GLU A 53 -10.86 -18.36 -8.93
N GLN A 54 -10.33 -19.29 -8.14
CA GLN A 54 -10.33 -19.23 -6.69
C GLN A 54 -9.53 -18.02 -6.20
N GLY A 55 -10.19 -17.12 -5.47
CA GLY A 55 -9.65 -15.85 -4.99
C GLY A 55 -10.21 -14.62 -5.69
N TYR A 56 -11.03 -14.77 -6.74
CA TYR A 56 -11.67 -13.64 -7.44
C TYR A 56 -12.53 -12.73 -6.56
N HIS A 57 -13.16 -13.31 -5.54
CA HIS A 57 -14.05 -12.57 -4.64
C HIS A 57 -13.30 -11.75 -3.56
N LEU A 58 -11.98 -11.92 -3.43
CA LEU A 58 -11.19 -11.24 -2.41
C LEU A 58 -11.16 -9.74 -2.66
N LYS A 59 -11.36 -8.95 -1.61
CA LYS A 59 -11.40 -7.50 -1.64
C LYS A 59 -10.00 -6.89 -1.80
N PRO A 60 -9.87 -5.60 -2.18
CA PRO A 60 -8.55 -4.96 -2.33
C PRO A 60 -7.63 -5.05 -1.10
N TYR A 61 -8.19 -5.20 0.10
CA TYR A 61 -7.48 -5.26 1.38
C TYR A 61 -7.26 -6.69 1.93
N ASP A 62 -7.66 -7.70 1.16
CA ASP A 62 -7.60 -9.12 1.51
C ASP A 62 -6.24 -9.75 1.16
N GLU A 63 -5.16 -9.19 1.72
CA GLU A 63 -3.79 -9.64 1.42
C GLU A 63 -3.57 -11.10 1.87
N PRO A 64 -3.04 -12.00 1.01
CA PRO A 64 -3.10 -13.45 1.25
C PRO A 64 -2.40 -13.93 2.54
N TRP A 65 -1.38 -13.20 2.98
CA TRP A 65 -0.51 -13.52 4.12
C TRP A 65 -1.01 -12.96 5.47
N PHE A 66 -2.19 -12.33 5.52
CA PHE A 66 -2.78 -11.85 6.77
C PHE A 66 -4.18 -12.41 7.01
N LEU A 67 -4.40 -13.01 8.18
CA LEU A 67 -5.74 -13.08 8.76
C LEU A 67 -6.05 -11.70 9.32
N ARG A 68 -6.68 -10.86 8.50
CA ARG A 68 -7.29 -9.66 9.04
C ARG A 68 -8.60 -10.09 9.70
N GLU A 69 -8.59 -10.24 11.03
CA GLU A 69 -9.81 -10.07 11.81
C GLU A 69 -10.32 -8.66 11.49
N SER A 70 -11.27 -8.57 10.56
CA SER A 70 -11.77 -7.38 9.89
C SER A 70 -11.38 -6.04 10.53
N LYS A 71 -10.44 -5.33 9.91
CA LYS A 71 -10.63 -3.88 9.79
C LYS A 71 -10.99 -3.59 8.36
N ILE A 72 -12.31 -3.69 8.09
CA ILE A 72 -12.95 -2.78 7.13
C ILE A 72 -12.30 -1.42 7.37
N PRO A 73 -11.83 -0.69 6.34
CA PRO A 73 -11.18 0.61 6.51
C PRO A 73 -11.94 1.41 7.55
N THR A 74 -11.37 1.56 8.76
CA THR A 74 -12.11 2.22 9.83
C THR A 74 -12.20 3.68 9.50
N GLY A 75 -13.27 4.34 9.94
CA GLY A 75 -13.35 5.78 9.81
C GLY A 75 -12.13 6.48 10.43
N GLU A 76 -11.73 7.62 9.87
CA GLU A 76 -10.60 8.41 10.32
C GLU A 76 -10.98 9.90 10.37
N ASN A 77 -10.57 10.61 11.43
CA ASN A 77 -10.86 12.05 11.62
C ASN A 77 -12.34 12.42 11.43
N GLY A 78 -13.26 11.57 11.92
CA GLY A 78 -14.70 11.80 11.84
C GLY A 78 -15.35 11.38 10.51
N LEU A 79 -14.58 10.91 9.52
CA LEU A 79 -15.11 10.30 8.31
C LEU A 79 -15.24 8.80 8.50
N SER A 80 -16.37 8.18 8.16
CA SER A 80 -16.54 6.72 8.18
C SER A 80 -15.79 6.02 7.02
N ALA A 81 -15.83 4.68 7.01
CA ALA A 81 -15.33 3.83 5.93
C ALA A 81 -15.95 4.15 4.55
N GLU A 82 -17.17 4.66 4.55
CA GLU A 82 -17.98 4.93 3.35
C GLU A 82 -17.38 6.06 2.49
N HIS A 83 -16.53 6.89 3.09
CA HIS A 83 -15.81 7.93 2.35
C HIS A 83 -14.61 7.41 1.57
N GLY A 84 -14.30 6.11 1.66
CA GLY A 84 -13.27 5.43 0.88
C GLY A 84 -11.94 5.21 1.61
N ALA A 85 -11.00 4.55 0.94
CA ALA A 85 -9.71 4.16 1.48
C ALA A 85 -8.65 5.26 1.32
N SER A 86 -7.60 5.21 2.13
CA SER A 86 -6.54 6.24 2.06
C SER A 86 -5.63 6.11 0.84
N PHE A 87 -5.62 4.96 0.14
CA PHE A 87 -4.61 4.63 -0.88
C PHE A 87 -5.18 4.05 -2.18
N TYR A 88 -6.51 4.03 -2.35
CA TYR A 88 -7.18 3.72 -3.63
C TYR A 88 -8.59 4.31 -3.62
N GLY A 89 -9.20 4.41 -4.80
CA GLY A 89 -10.52 4.99 -5.03
C GLY A 89 -11.70 4.00 -5.01
N PRO A 90 -12.94 4.49 -5.04
CA PRO A 90 -13.27 5.91 -5.03
C PRO A 90 -13.18 6.48 -3.62
N VAL A 91 -13.08 7.80 -3.51
CA VAL A 91 -13.17 8.52 -2.24
C VAL A 91 -14.09 9.72 -2.35
N SER A 92 -14.69 10.14 -1.23
CA SER A 92 -15.44 11.39 -1.17
C SER A 92 -14.52 12.61 -1.32
N GLU A 93 -15.08 13.78 -1.68
CA GLU A 93 -14.31 15.03 -1.71
C GLU A 93 -13.68 15.39 -0.35
N ALA A 94 -14.41 15.08 0.74
CA ALA A 94 -13.93 15.28 2.10
C ALA A 94 -12.70 14.40 2.40
N LYS A 95 -12.74 13.12 2.00
CA LYS A 95 -11.61 12.19 2.17
C LYS A 95 -10.44 12.56 1.27
N LEU A 96 -10.68 12.92 0.01
CA LEU A 96 -9.64 13.42 -0.90
C LEU A 96 -8.93 14.65 -0.31
N SER A 97 -9.69 15.61 0.20
CA SER A 97 -9.13 16.82 0.81
C SER A 97 -8.34 16.51 2.09
N LEU A 98 -8.83 15.57 2.91
CA LEU A 98 -8.11 15.11 4.10
C LEU A 98 -6.78 14.43 3.74
N GLU A 99 -6.77 13.49 2.80
CA GLU A 99 -5.54 12.80 2.39
C GLU A 99 -4.53 13.76 1.74
N TYR A 100 -5.00 14.69 0.90
CA TYR A 100 -4.16 15.75 0.35
C TYR A 100 -3.46 16.55 1.47
N GLN A 101 -4.23 17.04 2.45
CA GLN A 101 -3.68 17.80 3.56
C GLN A 101 -2.69 16.97 4.38
N ARG A 102 -2.99 15.69 4.63
CA ARG A 102 -2.09 14.80 5.37
C ARG A 102 -0.75 14.61 4.67
N VAL A 103 -0.75 14.39 3.36
CA VAL A 103 0.48 14.24 2.58
C VAL A 103 1.29 15.54 2.61
N ILE A 104 0.68 16.68 2.28
CA ILE A 104 1.37 17.98 2.21
C ILE A 104 1.86 18.46 3.58
N ASN A 105 1.03 18.34 4.63
CA ASN A 105 1.43 18.74 5.98
C ASN A 105 2.56 17.86 6.53
N THR A 106 2.52 16.56 6.25
CA THR A 106 3.60 15.64 6.64
C THR A 106 4.91 16.02 5.95
N TYR A 107 4.87 16.24 4.63
CA TYR A 107 6.04 16.68 3.87
C TYR A 107 6.60 18.01 4.38
N ASN A 108 5.76 19.03 4.54
CA ASN A 108 6.19 20.35 5.02
C ASN A 108 6.76 20.29 6.44
N SER A 109 6.18 19.48 7.32
CA SER A 109 6.68 19.26 8.68
C SER A 109 8.07 18.62 8.65
N ILE A 110 8.26 17.53 7.91
CA ILE A 110 9.56 16.84 7.82
C ILE A 110 10.60 17.74 7.14
N LYS A 111 10.23 18.47 6.09
CA LYS A 111 11.13 19.42 5.41
C LYS A 111 11.61 20.53 6.34
N LYS A 112 10.73 21.02 7.22
CA LYS A 112 11.04 22.13 8.15
C LYS A 112 11.75 21.68 9.42
N GLN A 113 11.34 20.55 10.00
CA GLN A 113 11.75 20.13 11.36
C GLN A 113 12.63 18.87 11.35
N GLY A 114 12.85 18.26 10.19
CA GLY A 114 13.46 16.94 10.08
C GLY A 114 12.49 15.79 10.40
N TYR A 115 12.98 14.57 10.25
CA TYR A 115 12.24 13.36 10.59
C TYR A 115 12.39 13.04 12.08
N LEU A 116 11.30 13.15 12.84
CA LEU A 116 11.30 12.98 14.31
C LEU A 116 10.46 11.77 14.75
N PRO A 117 10.93 10.53 14.49
CA PRO A 117 10.14 9.33 14.71
C PRO A 117 9.85 9.05 16.19
N HIS A 118 10.72 9.48 17.10
CA HIS A 118 10.47 9.34 18.55
C HIS A 118 9.26 10.15 19.02
N LYS A 119 8.87 11.21 18.29
CA LYS A 119 7.72 12.05 18.62
C LYS A 119 6.46 11.64 17.86
N PHE A 120 6.59 11.31 16.58
CA PHE A 120 5.43 11.08 15.70
C PHE A 120 5.23 9.61 15.34
N GLY A 121 6.20 8.74 15.61
CA GLY A 121 6.25 7.32 15.24
C GLY A 121 7.22 7.03 14.08
N HIS A 122 7.61 5.77 13.95
CA HIS A 122 8.43 5.29 12.84
C HIS A 122 7.59 4.94 11.61
N VAL A 123 8.23 4.84 10.44
CA VAL A 123 7.69 4.05 9.34
C VAL A 123 7.74 2.59 9.75
N ASP A 124 6.62 1.87 9.67
CA ASP A 124 6.52 0.51 10.15
C ASP A 124 5.98 -0.45 9.09
N GLY A 125 6.34 -1.73 9.24
CA GLY A 125 6.05 -2.72 8.23
C GLY A 125 6.77 -4.04 8.48
N PHE A 126 6.95 -4.78 7.39
CA PHE A 126 7.59 -6.09 7.37
C PHE A 126 8.25 -6.33 6.01
N PHE A 127 9.08 -7.34 5.89
CA PHE A 127 9.71 -7.70 4.63
C PHE A 127 8.88 -8.69 3.83
N LEU A 128 8.71 -8.41 2.54
CA LEU A 128 8.39 -9.42 1.53
C LEU A 128 9.72 -9.97 0.99
N LYS A 129 9.84 -11.29 0.89
CA LYS A 129 11.05 -11.97 0.40
C LYS A 129 10.72 -12.88 -0.79
N ARG A 130 11.38 -12.67 -1.92
CA ARG A 130 11.34 -13.53 -3.11
C ARG A 130 12.75 -13.97 -3.47
N GLY A 131 13.10 -15.23 -3.20
CA GLY A 131 14.49 -15.68 -3.34
C GLY A 131 15.47 -14.80 -2.55
N ASN A 132 16.35 -14.08 -3.25
CA ASN A 132 17.32 -13.13 -2.67
C ASN A 132 16.85 -11.66 -2.72
N GLU A 133 15.67 -11.39 -3.26
CA GLU A 133 15.11 -10.05 -3.33
C GLU A 133 14.24 -9.75 -2.10
N TYR A 134 14.32 -8.50 -1.64
CA TYR A 134 13.53 -8.00 -0.52
C TYR A 134 12.79 -6.71 -0.89
N ARG A 135 11.57 -6.57 -0.39
CA ARG A 135 10.80 -5.32 -0.38
C ARG A 135 10.30 -5.06 1.04
N PHE A 136 10.36 -3.83 1.49
CA PHE A 136 9.77 -3.46 2.79
C PHE A 136 8.33 -2.98 2.56
N TYR A 137 7.37 -3.78 2.99
CA TYR A 137 5.95 -3.46 2.91
C TYR A 137 5.59 -2.43 3.98
N VAL A 138 5.21 -1.24 3.55
CA VAL A 138 4.84 -0.12 4.44
C VAL A 138 3.40 -0.31 4.92
N ASN A 139 3.28 -0.83 6.14
CA ASN A 139 2.00 -1.04 6.79
C ASN A 139 1.48 0.27 7.39
N GLY A 140 2.29 0.93 8.21
CA GLY A 140 1.99 2.22 8.82
C GLY A 140 2.77 3.39 8.24
N ALA A 141 2.30 4.61 8.51
CA ALA A 141 3.02 5.84 8.21
C ALA A 141 3.33 6.10 6.71
N LYS A 142 2.43 5.67 5.82
CA LYS A 142 2.58 5.79 4.34
C LYS A 142 2.96 7.20 3.86
N HIS A 143 2.37 8.24 4.45
CA HIS A 143 2.68 9.65 4.09
C HIS A 143 4.11 10.06 4.48
N ARG A 144 4.64 9.53 5.59
CA ARG A 144 6.02 9.80 6.01
C ARG A 144 7.02 9.12 5.09
N ALA A 145 6.75 7.87 4.72
CA ALA A 145 7.55 7.16 3.70
C ALA A 145 7.57 7.94 2.37
N ALA A 146 6.41 8.47 1.93
CA ALA A 146 6.34 9.28 0.72
C ALA A 146 7.13 10.59 0.84
N ALA A 147 6.98 11.31 1.95
CA ALA A 147 7.70 12.55 2.20
C ALA A 147 9.22 12.37 2.23
N LEU A 148 9.72 11.34 2.92
CA LEU A 148 11.16 11.04 2.96
C LEU A 148 11.70 10.68 1.58
N THR A 149 10.93 9.88 0.81
CA THR A 149 11.30 9.52 -0.56
C THR A 149 11.34 10.75 -1.48
N ALA A 150 10.34 11.63 -1.39
CA ALA A 150 10.27 12.87 -2.17
C ALA A 150 11.39 13.85 -1.80
N LEU A 151 11.86 13.85 -0.55
CA LEU A 151 13.01 14.62 -0.08
C LEU A 151 14.36 14.01 -0.49
N GLY A 152 14.37 12.89 -1.23
CA GLY A 152 15.59 12.28 -1.76
C GLY A 152 16.39 11.46 -0.76
N TRP A 153 15.77 10.99 0.33
CA TRP A 153 16.45 10.13 1.30
C TRP A 153 16.82 8.79 0.66
N SER A 154 18.11 8.46 0.65
CA SER A 154 18.61 7.18 0.14
C SER A 154 18.34 6.00 1.09
N HIS A 155 18.17 6.28 2.39
CA HIS A 155 17.90 5.29 3.42
C HIS A 155 16.78 5.79 4.33
N ILE A 156 15.67 5.06 4.39
CA ILE A 156 14.53 5.37 5.25
C ILE A 156 14.57 4.43 6.47
N PRO A 157 14.71 4.95 7.69
CA PRO A 157 14.66 4.12 8.89
C PRO A 157 13.24 3.58 9.10
N VAL A 158 13.14 2.27 9.30
CA VAL A 158 11.88 1.54 9.51
C VAL A 158 11.92 0.75 10.81
N THR A 159 10.75 0.40 11.33
CA THR A 159 10.61 -0.50 12.48
C THR A 159 9.65 -1.65 12.17
N PHE A 160 9.80 -2.74 12.91
CA PHE A 160 8.72 -3.73 13.04
C PHE A 160 7.75 -3.27 14.12
N ARG A 161 6.47 -3.61 13.96
CA ARG A 161 5.53 -3.55 15.08
C ARG A 161 5.69 -4.80 15.93
N ASP A 162 5.49 -4.65 17.24
CA ASP A 162 5.41 -5.78 18.14
C ASP A 162 4.29 -6.72 17.72
N ASN A 163 4.51 -8.02 17.86
CA ASN A 163 3.55 -9.08 17.53
C ASN A 163 3.07 -9.11 16.05
N MET A 164 3.82 -8.52 15.12
CA MET A 164 3.58 -8.68 13.69
C MET A 164 4.64 -9.56 13.02
N THR A 165 4.21 -10.31 12.01
CA THR A 165 5.10 -11.04 11.09
C THR A 165 6.18 -10.11 10.56
N ARG A 166 7.45 -10.51 10.68
CA ARG A 166 8.60 -9.69 10.22
C ARG A 166 8.99 -9.96 8.77
N VAL A 167 8.77 -11.19 8.31
CA VAL A 167 9.08 -11.63 6.95
C VAL A 167 7.94 -12.50 6.43
N VAL A 168 7.46 -12.19 5.24
CA VAL A 168 6.57 -13.03 4.43
C VAL A 168 7.37 -13.47 3.21
N ALA A 169 7.63 -14.77 3.08
CA ALA A 169 8.37 -15.33 1.96
C ALA A 169 7.46 -16.10 1.00
N ASP A 170 7.78 -16.04 -0.29
CA ASP A 170 7.14 -16.82 -1.36
C ASP A 170 7.21 -18.34 -1.11
N THR A 171 8.29 -18.81 -0.49
CA THR A 171 8.47 -20.21 -0.09
C THR A 171 7.43 -20.69 0.91
N ASP A 172 6.80 -19.77 1.65
CA ASP A 172 5.86 -20.08 2.72
C ASP A 172 4.39 -19.97 2.26
N VAL A 173 4.14 -19.87 0.95
CA VAL A 173 2.82 -19.59 0.37
C VAL A 173 1.73 -20.53 0.86
N ASP A 174 2.03 -21.82 1.04
CA ASP A 174 1.03 -22.81 1.47
C ASP A 174 0.60 -22.60 2.94
N SER A 175 1.40 -21.87 3.73
CA SER A 175 1.08 -21.47 5.10
C SER A 175 0.40 -20.11 5.22
N TRP A 176 0.32 -19.35 4.12
CA TRP A 176 -0.34 -18.04 4.14
C TRP A 176 -1.82 -18.24 4.44
N PRO A 177 -2.42 -17.44 5.33
CA PRO A 177 -3.69 -17.84 5.91
C PRO A 177 -4.83 -18.00 4.91
N TYR A 178 -4.92 -17.16 3.89
CA TYR A 178 -5.98 -17.29 2.88
C TYR A 178 -5.71 -18.45 1.91
N VAL A 179 -4.45 -18.83 1.72
CA VAL A 179 -4.08 -20.02 0.93
C VAL A 179 -4.41 -21.28 1.72
N ALA A 180 -3.98 -21.34 2.98
CA ALA A 180 -4.22 -22.46 3.89
C ALA A 180 -5.73 -22.68 4.16
N ALA A 181 -6.52 -21.62 4.20
CA ALA A 181 -7.97 -21.67 4.34
C ALA A 181 -8.72 -21.98 3.03
N GLY A 182 -8.01 -22.05 1.88
CA GLY A 182 -8.63 -22.31 0.58
C GLY A 182 -9.47 -21.15 0.05
N ASN A 183 -9.21 -19.90 0.46
CA ASN A 183 -9.88 -18.72 -0.09
C ASN A 183 -9.27 -18.26 -1.43
N ILE A 184 -7.98 -18.54 -1.63
CA ILE A 184 -7.22 -18.18 -2.83
C ILE A 184 -6.34 -19.35 -3.27
N SER A 185 -6.23 -19.57 -4.58
CA SER A 185 -5.28 -20.56 -5.10
C SER A 185 -3.83 -20.14 -4.86
N ARG A 186 -2.95 -21.10 -4.62
CA ARG A 186 -1.49 -20.87 -4.53
C ARG A 186 -0.96 -20.05 -5.69
N THR A 187 -1.39 -20.38 -6.91
CA THR A 187 -0.96 -19.70 -8.15
C THR A 187 -1.34 -18.22 -8.15
N LEU A 188 -2.58 -17.88 -7.79
CA LEU A 188 -3.01 -16.48 -7.74
C LEU A 188 -2.33 -15.73 -6.59
N ALA A 189 -2.16 -16.36 -5.42
CA ALA A 189 -1.49 -15.74 -4.29
C ALA A 189 -0.03 -15.36 -4.64
N LEU A 190 0.69 -16.24 -5.34
CA LEU A 190 2.04 -15.93 -5.83
C LEU A 190 2.04 -14.81 -6.88
N LYS A 191 1.08 -14.77 -7.82
CA LYS A 191 0.98 -13.64 -8.77
C LYS A 191 0.78 -12.30 -8.05
N VAL A 192 -0.09 -12.27 -7.04
CA VAL A 192 -0.32 -11.07 -6.20
C VAL A 192 0.93 -10.70 -5.42
N PHE A 193 1.68 -11.68 -4.90
CA PHE A 193 2.94 -11.44 -4.21
C PHE A 193 4.04 -10.90 -5.16
N ASP A 194 4.19 -11.51 -6.34
CA ASP A 194 5.16 -11.13 -7.36
C ASP A 194 4.95 -9.71 -7.88
N ALA A 195 3.70 -9.25 -7.90
CA ALA A 195 3.35 -7.88 -8.22
C ALA A 195 4.10 -6.84 -7.36
N TYR A 196 4.45 -7.14 -6.10
CA TYR A 196 5.22 -6.22 -5.25
C TYR A 196 6.70 -6.11 -5.61
N PHE A 197 7.18 -6.95 -6.52
CA PHE A 197 8.54 -6.91 -7.02
C PHE A 197 8.64 -6.34 -8.44
N ASP A 198 7.50 -6.21 -9.13
CA ASP A 198 7.38 -5.51 -10.40
C ASP A 198 7.16 -4.01 -10.16
N ALA A 199 8.09 -3.18 -10.62
CA ALA A 199 8.00 -1.74 -10.44
C ALA A 199 7.07 -1.03 -11.44
N THR A 200 6.34 -1.73 -12.31
CA THR A 200 5.35 -1.15 -13.25
C THR A 200 4.13 -0.59 -12.53
N ASP A 201 3.50 0.47 -13.02
CA ASP A 201 2.29 1.03 -12.41
C ASP A 201 1.14 0.00 -12.39
N PRO A 202 0.55 -0.34 -11.22
CA PRO A 202 -0.61 -1.23 -11.13
C PRO A 202 -1.79 -0.86 -12.05
N LEU A 203 -1.97 0.43 -12.39
CA LEU A 203 -3.00 0.88 -13.34
C LEU A 203 -2.76 0.44 -14.78
N THR A 204 -1.51 0.19 -15.15
CA THR A 204 -1.12 -0.18 -16.53
C THR A 204 -0.57 -1.61 -16.59
N ARG A 205 -0.48 -2.27 -15.43
CA ARG A 205 -0.04 -3.65 -15.29
C ARG A 205 -1.17 -4.58 -15.73
N CYS A 206 -0.99 -5.07 -16.96
CA CYS A 206 -1.72 -6.11 -17.69
C CYS A 206 -3.17 -6.40 -17.30
#